data_AF-A0A161IA69-F1
#
_entry.id   AF-A0A161IA69-F1
#
_cell.length_a   1.000
_cell.length_b   1.000
_cell.length_c   1.000
_cell.angle_alpha   90.00
_cell.angle_beta   90.00
_cell.angle_gamma   90.00
#
_symmetry.space_group_name_H-M   'P 1'
#
loop_
_entity.id
_entity.type
_entity.pdbx_description
1 polymer ?
#
loop_
_entity_poly.entity_id
_entity_poly.type
_entity_poly.pdbx_seq_one_letter_code
_entity_poly.pdbx_strand_id
1 'polypeptide(L)'
;MSEVTKGSTAGVLCDYSYNEYNDSIYVLDDSTAQWRCIDGERLLSANGIPDHEVGEFPNPHNPNAISEQTVSANLTLLPIGSTTATTLGGPNGTTGYVLNGVKIDANTAGSCDDTGKNCSLIDNTGNWHIEALGQTNFDFGTDDNNAHVQPGGTYHYHGMPEGFVTKQGG
;
A
#
# COMPACT_ATOMS: atom_id res chain seq x y z
N MET A 1 -33.93 6.20 -0.99
CA MET A 1 -33.02 5.22 -0.34
C MET A 1 -32.02 4.82 -1.40
N SER A 2 -30.72 5.14 -1.23
CA SER A 2 -29.70 4.69 -2.18
C SER A 2 -29.65 3.17 -2.19
N GLU A 3 -29.61 2.57 -3.37
CA GLU A 3 -29.41 1.12 -3.50
C GLU A 3 -28.06 0.74 -2.90
N VAL A 4 -28.09 -0.25 -2.01
CA VAL A 4 -26.89 -0.90 -1.49
C VAL A 4 -26.40 -1.85 -2.57
N THR A 5 -25.31 -1.50 -3.24
CA THR A 5 -24.67 -2.39 -4.23
C THR A 5 -24.09 -3.60 -3.51
N LYS A 6 -24.53 -4.79 -3.91
CA LYS A 6 -23.93 -6.06 -3.49
C LYS A 6 -22.90 -6.48 -4.54
N GLY A 7 -21.64 -6.59 -4.11
CA GLY A 7 -20.56 -7.12 -4.93
C GLY A 7 -20.26 -8.57 -4.57
N SER A 8 -19.64 -9.29 -5.49
CA SER A 8 -18.98 -10.56 -5.19
C SER A 8 -17.60 -10.57 -5.84
N THR A 9 -16.60 -10.99 -5.08
CA THR A 9 -15.24 -11.24 -5.57
C THR A 9 -14.88 -12.73 -5.47
N ALA A 10 -15.88 -13.59 -5.20
CA ALA A 10 -15.70 -15.04 -5.14
C ALA A 10 -15.14 -15.60 -6.45
N GLY A 11 -14.15 -16.50 -6.34
CA GLY A 11 -13.47 -17.12 -7.49
C GLY A 11 -12.43 -16.23 -8.18
N VAL A 12 -12.35 -14.93 -7.87
CA VAL A 12 -11.33 -14.05 -8.45
C VAL A 12 -10.01 -14.27 -7.71
N LEU A 13 -9.05 -14.92 -8.39
CA LEU A 13 -7.68 -15.16 -7.92
C LEU A 13 -7.61 -15.81 -6.53
N CYS A 14 -8.51 -16.76 -6.27
CA CYS A 14 -8.65 -17.47 -4.99
C CYS A 14 -7.54 -18.50 -4.73
N ASP A 15 -6.65 -18.72 -5.69
CA ASP A 15 -5.53 -19.64 -5.67
C ASP A 15 -4.23 -18.97 -6.11
N TYR A 16 -4.19 -17.63 -6.13
CA TYR A 16 -2.98 -16.90 -6.47
C TYR A 16 -1.87 -17.19 -5.45
N SER A 17 -0.71 -17.56 -5.98
CA SER A 17 0.50 -17.79 -5.21
C SER A 17 1.69 -17.29 -6.01
N TYR A 18 2.53 -16.50 -5.37
CA TYR A 18 3.77 -15.97 -5.90
C TYR A 18 4.89 -16.24 -4.89
N ASN A 19 6.02 -16.73 -5.37
CA ASN A 19 7.22 -16.98 -4.59
C ASN A 19 8.41 -16.99 -5.55
N GLU A 20 9.03 -15.84 -5.75
CA GLU A 20 10.20 -15.69 -6.61
C GLU A 20 11.13 -14.63 -6.03
N TYR A 21 12.42 -14.79 -6.30
CA TYR A 21 13.44 -13.83 -5.90
C TYR A 21 13.30 -12.51 -6.65
N ASN A 22 13.33 -11.39 -5.92
CA ASN A 22 13.47 -10.05 -6.49
C ASN A 22 14.95 -9.66 -6.49
N ASP A 23 15.54 -9.64 -7.69
CA ASP A 23 16.94 -9.32 -7.91
C ASP A 23 17.24 -7.83 -8.05
N SER A 24 16.25 -6.96 -7.80
CA SER A 24 16.49 -5.52 -7.61
C SER A 24 17.55 -5.33 -6.54
N ILE A 25 18.60 -4.55 -6.86
CA ILE A 25 19.78 -4.37 -6.01
C ILE A 25 19.48 -3.76 -4.63
N TYR A 26 18.29 -3.17 -4.47
CA TYR A 26 17.81 -2.58 -3.21
C TYR A 26 16.80 -3.47 -2.46
N VAL A 27 16.57 -4.69 -2.94
CA VAL A 27 15.70 -5.71 -2.32
C VAL A 27 16.52 -6.96 -2.04
N LEU A 28 16.99 -7.64 -3.09
CA LEU A 28 17.79 -8.87 -3.01
C LEU A 28 17.20 -9.94 -2.08
N ASP A 29 15.88 -10.14 -2.15
CA ASP A 29 15.12 -11.04 -1.26
C ASP A 29 13.97 -11.73 -2.00
N ASP A 30 13.44 -12.81 -1.44
CA ASP A 30 12.28 -13.50 -2.00
C ASP A 30 11.02 -12.67 -1.80
N SER A 31 10.23 -12.46 -2.87
CA SER A 31 8.89 -11.87 -2.77
C SER A 31 7.87 -12.99 -2.69
N THR A 32 7.10 -13.01 -1.60
CA THR A 32 6.11 -14.06 -1.35
C THR A 32 4.73 -13.46 -1.11
N ALA A 33 3.73 -13.99 -1.82
CA ALA A 33 2.33 -13.62 -1.62
C ALA A 33 1.40 -14.77 -1.96
N GLN A 34 0.46 -15.06 -1.07
CA GLN A 34 -0.57 -16.07 -1.28
C GLN A 34 -1.94 -15.48 -0.96
N TRP A 35 -2.85 -15.59 -1.92
CA TRP A 35 -4.26 -15.27 -1.75
C TRP A 35 -5.08 -16.56 -1.80
N ARG A 36 -5.95 -16.74 -0.81
CA ARG A 36 -6.85 -17.90 -0.72
C ARG A 36 -8.27 -17.48 -0.42
N CYS A 37 -9.24 -18.23 -0.94
CA CYS A 37 -10.64 -18.06 -0.58
C CYS A 37 -11.10 -19.23 0.30
N ILE A 38 -11.49 -18.94 1.54
CA ILE A 38 -11.92 -19.95 2.52
C ILE A 38 -13.15 -19.41 3.24
N ASP A 39 -14.22 -20.19 3.32
CA ASP A 39 -15.42 -19.88 4.11
C ASP A 39 -16.06 -18.50 3.86
N GLY A 40 -16.01 -18.01 2.60
CA GLY A 40 -16.58 -16.70 2.23
C GLY A 40 -15.62 -15.52 2.41
N GLU A 41 -14.39 -15.79 2.81
CA GLU A 41 -13.33 -14.80 3.05
C GLU A 41 -12.16 -14.97 2.07
N ARG A 42 -11.53 -13.86 1.72
CA ARG A 42 -10.25 -13.77 1.00
C ARG A 42 -9.14 -13.50 2.00
N LEU A 43 -8.22 -14.45 2.11
CA LEU A 43 -7.08 -14.43 3.00
C LEU A 43 -5.82 -14.08 2.22
N LEU A 44 -5.04 -13.13 2.73
CA LEU A 44 -3.68 -12.81 2.28
C LEU A 44 -2.67 -13.32 3.32
N SER A 45 -1.60 -13.96 2.85
CA SER A 45 -0.36 -14.17 3.58
C SER A 45 0.80 -13.77 2.68
N ALA A 46 1.63 -12.81 3.10
CA ALA A 46 2.75 -12.31 2.30
C ALA A 46 3.90 -11.80 3.19
N ASN A 47 5.06 -11.50 2.58
CA ASN A 47 6.20 -10.92 3.29
C ASN A 47 6.43 -9.42 3.02
N GLY A 48 5.57 -8.77 2.22
CA GLY A 48 5.65 -7.33 1.95
C GLY A 48 6.85 -6.91 1.09
N ILE A 49 7.62 -7.85 0.55
CA ILE A 49 8.70 -7.59 -0.40
C ILE A 49 8.07 -7.37 -1.79
N PRO A 50 8.36 -6.25 -2.48
CA PRO A 50 7.84 -6.02 -3.83
C PRO A 50 8.38 -7.09 -4.79
N ASP A 51 7.60 -7.41 -5.82
CA ASP A 51 7.94 -8.41 -6.85
C ASP A 51 8.47 -7.77 -8.14
N HIS A 52 8.83 -6.49 -8.12
CA HIS A 52 9.27 -5.71 -9.27
C HIS A 52 10.50 -4.87 -8.91
N GLU A 53 11.13 -4.26 -9.92
CA GLU A 53 12.23 -3.32 -9.72
C GLU A 53 11.78 -2.12 -8.87
N VAL A 54 12.63 -1.72 -7.93
CA VAL A 54 12.36 -0.59 -7.02
C VAL A 54 13.45 0.47 -7.16
N GLY A 55 13.16 1.68 -6.71
CA GLY A 55 14.16 2.72 -6.57
C GLY A 55 15.21 2.44 -5.50
N GLU A 56 16.14 3.38 -5.37
CA GLU A 56 17.17 3.35 -4.33
C GLU A 56 16.56 3.55 -2.94
N PHE A 57 16.76 2.57 -2.06
CA PHE A 57 16.42 2.64 -0.65
C PHE A 57 17.55 2.02 0.19
N PRO A 58 18.14 2.75 1.15
CA PRO A 58 17.84 4.13 1.52
C PRO A 58 18.31 5.15 0.47
N ASN A 59 17.65 6.31 0.40
CA ASN A 59 18.02 7.45 -0.44
C ASN A 59 18.08 8.76 0.38
N PRO A 60 18.54 9.91 -0.18
CA PRO A 60 18.69 11.16 0.58
C PRO A 60 17.43 11.69 1.26
N HIS A 61 16.25 11.30 0.78
CA HIS A 61 14.94 11.75 1.28
C HIS A 61 14.16 10.64 2.01
N ASN A 62 14.69 9.40 2.01
CA ASN A 62 14.17 8.29 2.79
C ASN A 62 15.33 7.41 3.32
N PRO A 63 15.67 7.47 4.62
CA PRO A 63 16.81 6.77 5.19
C PRO A 63 16.55 5.28 5.47
N ASN A 64 15.38 4.74 5.12
CA ASN A 64 15.00 3.36 5.45
C ASN A 64 15.32 2.41 4.29
N ALA A 65 15.76 1.19 4.63
CA ALA A 65 15.95 0.09 3.69
C ALA A 65 14.75 -0.86 3.75
N ILE A 66 14.41 -1.50 2.62
CA ILE A 66 13.34 -2.50 2.55
C ILE A 66 13.72 -3.72 3.39
N SER A 67 12.76 -4.28 4.11
CA SER A 67 12.92 -5.56 4.81
C SER A 67 11.61 -6.33 4.84
N GLU A 68 11.69 -7.64 5.02
CA GLU A 68 10.50 -8.48 5.18
C GLU A 68 9.59 -7.99 6.32
N GLN A 69 8.29 -8.15 6.10
CA GLN A 69 7.22 -7.83 7.02
C GLN A 69 6.31 -9.05 7.15
N THR A 70 5.62 -9.22 8.28
CA THR A 70 4.54 -10.22 8.35
C THR A 70 3.24 -9.60 7.85
N VAL A 71 2.81 -9.93 6.62
CA VAL A 71 1.55 -9.42 6.05
C VAL A 71 0.47 -10.50 6.13
N SER A 72 -0.63 -10.16 6.79
CA SER A 72 -1.83 -11.01 6.86
C SER A 72 -3.08 -10.14 6.80
N ALA A 73 -4.02 -10.50 5.94
CA ALA A 73 -5.31 -9.82 5.85
C ALA A 73 -6.45 -10.81 5.59
N ASN A 74 -7.64 -10.42 6.03
CA ASN A 74 -8.87 -11.17 5.83
C ASN A 74 -9.95 -10.21 5.32
N LEU A 75 -10.50 -10.47 4.14
CA LEU A 75 -11.41 -9.59 3.40
C LEU A 75 -12.63 -10.39 2.92
N THR A 76 -13.84 -9.89 3.16
CA THR A 76 -15.04 -10.60 2.73
C THR A 76 -15.13 -10.71 1.20
N LEU A 77 -15.52 -11.89 0.70
CA LEU A 77 -15.81 -12.10 -0.73
C LEU A 77 -17.13 -11.50 -1.18
N LEU A 78 -18.00 -11.13 -0.24
CA LEU A 78 -19.34 -10.62 -0.49
C LEU A 78 -19.52 -9.23 0.15
N PRO A 79 -18.73 -8.22 -0.26
CA PRO A 79 -18.81 -6.90 0.35
C PRO A 79 -20.18 -6.25 0.10
N ILE A 80 -20.68 -5.59 1.14
CA ILE A 80 -21.91 -4.81 1.11
C ILE A 80 -21.53 -3.34 1.22
N GLY A 81 -21.88 -2.55 0.21
CA GLY A 81 -21.64 -1.10 0.24
C GLY A 81 -22.34 -0.43 1.42
N SER A 82 -21.63 0.48 2.10
CA SER A 82 -22.17 1.32 3.17
C SER A 82 -22.41 2.75 2.66
N THR A 83 -23.46 3.41 3.15
CA THR A 83 -23.66 4.86 2.93
C THR A 83 -22.84 5.72 3.89
N THR A 84 -22.21 5.08 4.89
CA THR A 84 -21.29 5.72 5.84
C THR A 84 -19.86 5.38 5.43
N ALA A 85 -19.03 6.41 5.26
CA ALA A 85 -17.62 6.23 4.97
C ALA A 85 -16.88 5.65 6.18
N THR A 86 -15.93 4.75 5.92
CA THR A 86 -14.97 4.26 6.91
C THR A 86 -13.64 4.94 6.66
N THR A 87 -13.08 5.60 7.68
CA THR A 87 -11.74 6.17 7.60
C THR A 87 -10.71 5.07 7.76
N LEU A 88 -9.85 4.89 6.75
CA LEU A 88 -8.69 4.00 6.74
C LEU A 88 -7.42 4.81 6.45
N GLY A 89 -6.27 4.15 6.53
CA GLY A 89 -4.95 4.73 6.31
C GLY A 89 -4.18 4.94 7.61
N GLY A 90 -2.87 4.74 7.56
CA GLY A 90 -1.96 4.91 8.69
C GLY A 90 -2.42 4.11 9.92
N PRO A 91 -2.61 4.76 11.10
CA PRO A 91 -3.01 4.05 12.31
C PRO A 91 -4.44 3.49 12.28
N ASN A 92 -5.27 3.91 11.32
CA ASN A 92 -6.65 3.43 11.18
C ASN A 92 -6.78 2.12 10.39
N GLY A 93 -5.64 1.55 9.96
CA GLY A 93 -5.59 0.29 9.21
C GLY A 93 -5.30 0.52 7.72
N THR A 94 -4.98 -0.57 7.03
CA THR A 94 -4.59 -0.56 5.63
C THR A 94 -5.77 -0.24 4.71
N THR A 95 -5.56 0.63 3.72
CA THR A 95 -6.57 0.96 2.70
C THR A 95 -6.79 -0.18 1.72
N GLY A 96 -5.72 -0.87 1.33
CA GLY A 96 -5.76 -2.03 0.45
C GLY A 96 -4.40 -2.68 0.30
N TYR A 97 -4.37 -3.85 -0.35
CA TYR A 97 -3.16 -4.58 -0.69
C TYR A 97 -3.15 -4.87 -2.18
N VAL A 98 -1.97 -4.77 -2.79
CA VAL A 98 -1.70 -5.22 -4.16
C VAL A 98 -1.48 -6.74 -4.16
N LEU A 99 -1.59 -7.43 -5.30
CA LEU A 99 -1.47 -8.90 -5.36
C LEU A 99 -0.13 -9.43 -4.83
N ASN A 100 0.94 -8.65 -4.94
CA ASN A 100 2.26 -8.95 -4.37
C ASN A 100 2.33 -8.79 -2.84
N GLY A 101 1.22 -8.43 -2.17
CA GLY A 101 1.13 -8.30 -0.72
C GLY A 101 1.65 -6.97 -0.16
N VAL A 102 2.11 -6.05 -1.01
CA VAL A 102 2.49 -4.70 -0.60
C VAL A 102 1.23 -3.87 -0.33
N LYS A 103 1.20 -3.15 0.80
CA LYS A 103 0.07 -2.32 1.21
C LYS A 103 0.01 -1.00 0.44
N ILE A 104 -1.19 -0.44 0.37
CA ILE A 104 -1.48 0.91 -0.11
C ILE A 104 -1.76 1.79 1.10
N ASP A 105 -0.96 2.84 1.27
CA ASP A 105 -1.21 3.93 2.21
C ASP A 105 -1.23 5.24 1.40
N ALA A 106 -2.40 5.61 0.87
CA ALA A 106 -2.53 6.79 0.00
C ALA A 106 -2.35 8.14 0.72
N ASN A 107 -2.34 8.16 2.06
CA ASN A 107 -2.18 9.37 2.85
C ASN A 107 -0.88 9.30 3.65
N THR A 108 -0.33 10.48 3.96
CA THR A 108 0.77 10.59 4.91
C THR A 108 0.27 10.88 6.32
N ALA A 109 1.15 10.72 7.32
CA ALA A 109 0.89 11.19 8.68
C ALA A 109 0.86 12.74 8.77
N GLY A 110 1.33 13.43 7.74
CA GLY A 110 1.41 14.87 7.71
C GLY A 110 0.07 15.52 7.42
N SER A 111 -0.16 16.68 8.04
CA SER A 111 -1.34 17.49 7.81
C SER A 111 -1.05 18.99 7.91
N CYS A 112 -1.97 19.78 7.36
CA CYS A 112 -2.01 21.23 7.45
C CYS A 112 -3.36 21.70 8.00
N ASP A 113 -3.35 22.86 8.66
CA ASP A 113 -4.58 23.57 8.98
C ASP A 113 -5.23 24.21 7.74
N ASP A 114 -6.44 24.76 7.89
CA ASP A 114 -7.18 25.41 6.80
C ASP A 114 -6.49 26.65 6.23
N THR A 115 -5.46 27.17 6.89
CA THR A 115 -4.68 28.32 6.39
C THR A 115 -3.60 27.91 5.42
N GLY A 116 -3.21 26.62 5.44
CA GLY A 116 -2.07 26.08 4.67
C GLY A 116 -0.71 26.61 5.14
N LYS A 117 -0.64 27.34 6.26
CA LYS A 117 0.60 27.93 6.79
C LYS A 117 1.18 27.15 7.95
N ASN A 118 0.35 26.38 8.66
CA ASN A 118 0.80 25.50 9.73
C ASN A 118 0.66 24.07 9.24
N CYS A 119 1.79 23.52 8.79
CA CYS A 119 1.89 22.15 8.29
C CYS A 119 2.93 21.40 9.12
N SER A 120 2.68 20.11 9.32
CA SER A 120 3.60 19.18 9.98
C SER A 120 3.60 17.88 9.20
N LEU A 121 4.78 17.26 9.04
CA LEU A 121 4.93 16.00 8.31
C LEU A 121 4.54 14.74 9.12
N ILE A 122 4.31 14.90 10.42
CA ILE A 122 4.08 13.78 11.35
C ILE A 122 2.84 13.95 12.23
N ASP A 123 2.19 15.11 12.15
CA ASP A 123 0.99 15.41 12.92
C ASP A 123 -0.22 15.29 12.00
N ASN A 124 -1.21 14.51 12.42
CA ASN A 124 -2.44 14.22 11.67
C ASN A 124 -3.66 14.97 12.22
N THR A 125 -3.47 16.06 12.97
CA THR A 125 -4.57 16.84 13.58
C THR A 125 -5.14 17.94 12.69
N GLY A 126 -4.49 18.28 11.58
CA GLY A 126 -4.98 19.25 10.60
C GLY A 126 -6.12 18.70 9.73
N ASN A 127 -6.89 19.60 9.13
CA ASN A 127 -8.03 19.24 8.26
C ASN A 127 -7.60 18.75 6.88
N TRP A 128 -6.36 19.02 6.46
CA TRP A 128 -5.83 18.67 5.15
C TRP A 128 -4.66 17.71 5.30
N HIS A 129 -4.74 16.51 4.73
CA HIS A 129 -3.63 15.58 4.68
C HIS A 129 -2.65 15.95 3.57
N ILE A 130 -1.36 15.77 3.83
CA ILE A 130 -0.31 15.99 2.84
C ILE A 130 -0.24 14.77 1.93
N GLU A 131 -0.34 15.01 0.62
CA GLU A 131 -0.12 14.02 -0.43
C GLU A 131 1.38 13.76 -0.59
N ALA A 132 1.78 12.49 -0.67
CA ALA A 132 3.18 12.13 -0.80
C ALA A 132 3.73 12.48 -2.19
N LEU A 133 2.84 12.47 -3.20
CA LEU A 133 3.18 12.57 -4.61
C LEU A 133 2.90 13.95 -5.22
N GLY A 134 3.59 14.26 -6.33
CA GLY A 134 3.21 15.35 -7.23
C GLY A 134 3.36 16.78 -6.70
N GLN A 135 4.02 16.98 -5.55
CA GLN A 135 4.26 18.28 -4.94
C GLN A 135 5.76 18.58 -4.77
N THR A 136 6.13 19.85 -4.65
CA THR A 136 7.54 20.33 -4.60
C THR A 136 7.95 20.86 -3.23
N ASN A 137 7.06 20.82 -2.25
CA ASN A 137 7.22 21.45 -0.94
C ASN A 137 7.79 20.50 0.11
N PHE A 138 7.57 19.21 -0.08
CA PHE A 138 8.00 18.12 0.76
C PHE A 138 8.58 17.03 -0.14
N ASP A 139 9.52 16.24 0.35
CA ASP A 139 10.04 15.10 -0.41
C ASP A 139 10.00 13.89 0.53
N PHE A 140 9.21 12.90 0.15
CA PHE A 140 9.03 11.66 0.90
C PHE A 140 10.00 10.55 0.44
N GLY A 141 10.90 10.86 -0.51
CA GLY A 141 11.87 9.95 -1.08
C GLY A 141 11.22 8.79 -1.83
N THR A 142 10.12 9.05 -2.52
CA THR A 142 9.38 8.06 -3.29
C THR A 142 10.14 7.65 -4.55
N ASP A 143 9.98 6.40 -4.98
CA ASP A 143 10.51 5.90 -6.24
C ASP A 143 9.52 6.03 -7.41
N ASP A 144 9.91 5.52 -8.59
CA ASP A 144 9.08 5.51 -9.81
C ASP A 144 7.83 4.62 -9.69
N ASN A 145 7.70 3.82 -8.63
CA ASN A 145 6.51 3.05 -8.31
C ASN A 145 5.54 3.81 -7.40
N ASN A 146 5.77 5.12 -7.19
CA ASN A 146 5.02 5.95 -6.26
C ASN A 146 5.02 5.37 -4.84
N ALA A 147 6.14 4.76 -4.45
CA ALA A 147 6.29 4.04 -3.19
C ALA A 147 7.45 4.57 -2.37
N HIS A 148 7.43 4.33 -1.07
CA HIS A 148 8.60 4.55 -0.23
C HIS A 148 8.63 3.59 0.96
N VAL A 149 9.70 3.66 1.75
CA VAL A 149 9.93 2.75 2.88
C VAL A 149 9.68 3.45 4.21
N GLN A 150 8.80 2.88 5.03
CA GLN A 150 8.55 3.33 6.40
C GLN A 150 9.69 2.91 7.35
N PRO A 151 9.85 3.58 8.51
CA PRO A 151 10.68 3.05 9.59
C PRO A 151 10.30 1.60 9.92
N GLY A 152 11.30 0.72 10.00
CA GLY A 152 11.08 -0.73 10.15
C GLY A 152 11.04 -1.51 8.82
N GLY A 153 11.24 -0.85 7.69
CA GLY A 153 11.50 -1.47 6.40
C GLY A 153 10.28 -1.81 5.55
N THR A 154 9.10 -1.31 5.94
CA THR A 154 7.87 -1.54 5.19
C THR A 154 7.82 -0.68 3.93
N TYR A 155 8.07 -1.31 2.77
CA TYR A 155 7.77 -0.73 1.46
C TYR A 155 6.26 -0.65 1.24
N HIS A 156 5.75 0.48 0.72
CA HIS A 156 4.32 0.66 0.46
C HIS A 156 4.04 1.73 -0.59
N TYR A 157 2.90 1.59 -1.26
CA TYR A 157 2.49 2.48 -2.34
C TYR A 157 1.63 3.63 -1.83
N HIS A 158 1.95 4.85 -2.29
CA HIS A 158 1.07 6.03 -2.20
C HIS A 158 0.25 6.20 -3.48
N GLY A 159 0.74 5.69 -4.61
CA GLY A 159 0.11 5.82 -5.92
C GLY A 159 0.12 4.52 -6.73
N MET A 160 0.04 4.67 -8.05
CA MET A 160 0.04 3.53 -8.98
C MET A 160 1.40 2.81 -8.94
N PRO A 161 1.44 1.50 -8.65
CA PRO A 161 2.69 0.74 -8.61
C PRO A 161 3.13 0.38 -10.03
N GLU A 162 3.76 1.32 -10.75
CA GLU A 162 4.06 1.21 -12.18
C GLU A 162 4.84 -0.07 -12.56
N GLY A 163 5.83 -0.46 -11.76
CA GLY A 163 6.61 -1.69 -11.97
C GLY A 163 5.76 -2.96 -11.78
N PHE A 164 4.87 -2.98 -10.78
CA PHE A 164 3.92 -4.08 -10.61
C PHE A 164 2.94 -4.15 -11.80
N VAL A 165 2.36 -3.02 -12.19
CA VAL A 165 1.41 -2.92 -13.32
C VAL A 165 2.05 -3.41 -14.61
N THR A 166 3.27 -2.95 -14.90
CA THR A 166 4.08 -3.41 -16.04
C THR A 166 4.30 -4.91 -16.01
N LYS A 167 4.64 -5.47 -14.84
CA LYS A 167 4.84 -6.92 -14.66
C LYS A 167 3.56 -7.72 -14.92
N GLN A 168 2.38 -7.16 -14.65
CA GLN A 168 1.09 -7.78 -14.97
C GLN A 168 0.64 -7.57 -16.44
N GLY A 169 1.38 -6.79 -17.22
CA GLY A 169 1.14 -6.61 -18.65
C GLY A 169 0.24 -5.43 -19.02
N GLY A 170 -0.01 -4.46 -18.13
CA GLY A 170 -0.68 -3.20 -18.50
C GLY A 170 -1.32 -2.40 -17.38
#